data_AF-A0A1Z5L3F6-F1
#
_entry.id   AF-A0A1Z5L3F6-F1
#
_cell.length_a   1.000
_cell.length_b   1.000
_cell.length_c   1.000
_cell.angle_alpha   90.00
_cell.angle_beta   90.00
_cell.angle_gamma   90.00
#
_symmetry.space_group_name_H-M   'P 1'
#
loop_
_entity.id
_entity.type
_entity.pdbx_description
1 polymer ?
#
loop_
_entity_poly.entity_id
_entity_poly.type
_entity_poly.pdbx_seq_one_letter_code
_entity_poly.pdbx_strand_id
1 'polypeptide(L)'
;MDFQHRAGGKTGTGGVASWSESNRDRRERLRQLALETIDLQKDPYFMKNHLGSYECKLCLTLHNNEGSYLAHTQGKKHQANLARRAAKEAKDSPQLPAPSKPRVDIKKFVKIGR
;
A
#
# COMPACT_ATOMS: atom_id res chain seq x y z
N MET A 1 -52.29 -21.61 9.54
CA MET A 1 -50.89 -22.02 9.31
C MET A 1 -49.99 -21.01 10.00
N ASP A 2 -49.09 -21.45 10.86
CA ASP A 2 -48.16 -20.58 11.61
C ASP A 2 -46.96 -20.19 10.73
N PHE A 3 -46.66 -18.89 10.64
CA PHE A 3 -45.59 -18.34 9.80
C PHE A 3 -44.40 -17.80 10.62
N GLN A 4 -44.40 -17.96 11.94
CA GLN A 4 -43.49 -17.22 12.83
C GLN A 4 -42.07 -17.82 12.91
N HIS A 5 -41.85 -19.06 12.44
CA HIS A 5 -40.56 -19.75 12.55
C HIS A 5 -40.00 -20.33 11.23
N ARG A 6 -40.35 -19.74 10.08
CA ARG A 6 -39.78 -20.17 8.80
C ARG A 6 -38.44 -19.46 8.56
N ALA A 7 -37.33 -20.20 8.68
CA ALA A 7 -36.02 -19.74 8.22
C ALA A 7 -36.04 -19.63 6.68
N GLY A 8 -36.49 -18.49 6.15
CA GLY A 8 -36.57 -18.26 4.71
C GLY A 8 -37.39 -17.01 4.41
N GLY A 9 -36.88 -16.20 3.47
CA GLY A 9 -37.40 -14.88 3.10
C GLY A 9 -38.92 -14.85 2.87
N LYS A 10 -39.52 -13.70 3.21
CA LYS A 10 -40.97 -13.47 3.14
C LYS A 10 -41.42 -13.59 1.67
N THR A 11 -42.62 -14.12 1.44
CA THR A 11 -43.17 -14.25 0.08
C THR A 11 -43.26 -12.86 -0.57
N GLY A 12 -42.53 -12.64 -1.66
CA GLY A 12 -42.49 -11.36 -2.39
C GLY A 12 -41.29 -10.46 -2.10
N THR A 13 -40.38 -10.81 -1.17
CA THR A 13 -39.23 -9.93 -0.83
C THR A 13 -37.96 -10.21 -1.64
N GLY A 14 -38.01 -11.11 -2.62
CA GLY A 14 -36.80 -11.73 -3.17
C GLY A 14 -36.17 -12.65 -2.11
N GLY A 15 -35.66 -13.81 -2.52
CA GLY A 15 -35.05 -14.77 -1.58
C GLY A 15 -33.87 -14.19 -0.80
N VAL A 16 -33.43 -14.89 0.25
CA VAL A 16 -32.15 -14.59 0.90
C VAL A 16 -31.04 -14.86 -0.11
N ALA A 17 -30.22 -13.86 -0.42
CA ALA A 17 -29.12 -14.00 -1.37
C ALA A 17 -28.24 -15.19 -0.98
N SER A 18 -27.81 -15.96 -1.98
CA SER A 18 -26.92 -17.09 -1.73
C SER A 18 -25.60 -16.61 -1.13
N TRP A 19 -24.90 -17.50 -0.42
CA TRP A 19 -23.63 -17.16 0.22
C TRP A 19 -22.57 -16.69 -0.79
N SER A 20 -22.59 -17.24 -2.01
CA SER A 20 -21.74 -16.83 -3.12
C SER A 20 -22.05 -15.41 -3.61
N GLU A 21 -23.33 -15.04 -3.74
CA GLU A 21 -23.76 -13.70 -4.14
C GLU A 21 -23.37 -12.65 -3.09
N SER A 22 -23.63 -12.95 -1.82
CA SER A 22 -23.28 -12.07 -0.69
C SER A 22 -21.76 -11.82 -0.61
N ASN A 23 -20.95 -12.84 -0.88
CA ASN A 23 -19.50 -12.71 -0.90
C ASN A 23 -18.98 -11.92 -2.11
N ARG A 24 -19.64 -12.04 -3.27
CA ARG A 24 -19.30 -11.27 -4.47
C ARG A 24 -19.56 -9.79 -4.24
N ASP A 25 -20.75 -9.45 -3.73
CA ASP A 25 -21.15 -8.08 -3.39
C ASP A 25 -20.18 -7.46 -2.38
N ARG A 26 -19.87 -8.18 -1.29
CA ARG A 26 -18.89 -7.72 -0.30
C ARG A 26 -17.53 -7.40 -0.92
N ARG A 27 -17.03 -8.27 -1.81
CA ARG A 27 -15.72 -8.08 -2.45
C ARG A 27 -15.72 -6.86 -3.39
N GLU A 28 -16.80 -6.69 -4.15
CA GLU A 28 -16.96 -5.56 -5.06
C GLU A 28 -17.07 -4.23 -4.30
N ARG A 29 -17.83 -4.21 -3.21
CA ARG A 29 -17.94 -3.05 -2.33
C ARG A 29 -16.61 -2.68 -1.69
N LEU A 30 -15.85 -3.64 -1.16
CA LEU A 30 -14.52 -3.38 -0.61
C LEU A 30 -13.55 -2.81 -1.66
N ARG A 31 -13.67 -3.28 -2.91
CA ARG A 31 -12.89 -2.73 -4.02
C ARG A 31 -13.27 -1.29 -4.32
N GLN A 32 -14.56 -0.95 -4.34
CA GLN A 32 -15.02 0.42 -4.55
C GLN A 32 -14.53 1.37 -3.46
N LEU A 33 -14.64 0.97 -2.18
CA LEU A 33 -14.12 1.74 -1.05
C LEU A 33 -12.60 1.97 -1.14
N ALA A 34 -11.85 0.97 -1.60
CA ALA A 34 -10.41 1.11 -1.79
C ALA A 34 -10.05 2.07 -2.93
N LEU A 35 -10.84 2.09 -4.01
CA LEU A 35 -10.66 3.01 -5.14
C LEU A 35 -11.03 4.46 -4.77
N GLU A 36 -12.03 4.64 -3.92
CA GLU A 36 -12.43 5.98 -3.45
C GLU A 36 -11.36 6.63 -2.56
N THR A 37 -10.64 5.81 -1.78
CA THR A 37 -9.63 6.29 -0.82
C THR A 37 -8.24 6.48 -1.41
N ILE A 38 -7.90 5.76 -2.49
CA ILE A 38 -6.56 5.77 -3.09
C ILE A 38 -6.63 6.32 -4.51
N ASP A 39 -6.06 7.50 -4.70
CA ASP A 39 -5.81 8.05 -6.03
C ASP A 39 -4.59 7.36 -6.66
N LEU A 40 -4.86 6.43 -7.56
CA LEU A 40 -3.85 5.65 -8.30
C LEU A 40 -2.92 6.53 -9.15
N GLN A 41 -3.36 7.72 -9.57
CA GLN A 41 -2.53 8.60 -10.40
C GLN A 41 -1.42 9.28 -9.60
N LYS A 42 -1.55 9.36 -8.27
CA LYS A 42 -0.51 9.90 -7.39
C LYS A 42 0.63 8.92 -7.13
N ASP A 43 0.44 7.62 -7.42
CA ASP A 43 1.51 6.64 -7.25
C ASP A 43 2.56 6.80 -8.38
N PRO A 44 3.81 7.16 -8.06
CA PRO A 44 4.86 7.39 -9.07
C PRO A 44 5.21 6.13 -9.86
N TYR A 45 4.94 4.94 -9.32
CA TYR A 45 5.24 3.66 -9.93
C TYR A 45 4.06 3.07 -10.71
N PHE A 46 2.87 3.67 -10.66
CA PHE A 46 1.72 3.26 -11.44
C PHE A 46 1.88 3.66 -12.92
N MET A 47 1.47 2.77 -13.80
CA MET A 47 1.40 3.01 -15.25
C MET A 47 0.27 2.21 -15.86
N LYS A 48 -0.45 2.80 -16.82
CA LYS A 48 -1.41 2.09 -17.65
C LYS A 48 -0.81 1.90 -19.04
N ASN A 49 -0.79 0.68 -19.51
CA ASN A 49 -0.29 0.36 -20.83
C ASN A 49 -1.28 0.76 -21.93
N HIS A 50 -0.76 0.89 -23.14
CA HIS A 50 -1.53 1.05 -24.38
C HIS A 50 -2.56 -0.08 -24.62
N LEU A 51 -2.33 -1.27 -24.04
CA LEU A 51 -3.24 -2.42 -24.08
C LEU A 51 -4.32 -2.40 -22.97
N GLY A 52 -4.31 -1.38 -22.10
CA GLY A 52 -5.25 -1.27 -20.99
C GLY A 52 -4.87 -2.06 -19.72
N SER A 53 -3.76 -2.81 -19.72
CA SER A 53 -3.19 -3.46 -18.53
C SER A 53 -2.57 -2.47 -17.56
N TYR A 54 -2.52 -2.82 -16.29
CA TYR A 54 -1.91 -2.01 -15.22
C TYR A 54 -0.51 -2.54 -14.91
N GLU A 55 0.46 -1.65 -14.77
CA GLU A 55 1.84 -2.01 -14.52
C GLU A 55 2.39 -1.35 -13.25
N CYS A 56 3.23 -2.10 -12.54
CA CYS A 56 4.08 -1.58 -11.48
C CYS A 56 5.50 -1.39 -12.01
N LYS A 57 5.89 -0.14 -12.31
CA LYS A 57 7.24 0.20 -12.80
C LYS A 57 8.36 -0.19 -11.83
N LEU A 58 8.07 -0.22 -10.53
CA LEU A 58 9.04 -0.63 -9.51
C LEU A 58 9.35 -2.13 -9.56
N CYS A 59 8.31 -2.95 -9.77
CA CYS A 59 8.41 -4.41 -9.69
C CYS A 59 8.46 -5.10 -11.05
N LEU A 60 8.21 -4.37 -12.14
CA LEU A 60 8.04 -4.89 -13.50
C LEU A 60 6.99 -6.01 -13.55
N THR A 61 5.86 -5.77 -12.89
CA THR A 61 4.73 -6.72 -12.84
C THR A 61 3.51 -6.15 -13.54
N LEU A 62 2.86 -7.01 -14.32
CA LEU A 62 1.60 -6.76 -15.01
C LEU A 62 0.42 -7.18 -14.13
N HIS A 63 -0.63 -6.38 -14.12
CA HIS A 63 -1.85 -6.58 -13.36
C HIS A 63 -3.06 -6.41 -14.28
N ASN A 64 -3.97 -7.39 -14.24
CA ASN A 64 -5.16 -7.41 -15.10
C ASN A 64 -6.25 -6.44 -14.63
N ASN A 65 -6.19 -6.00 -13.38
CA ASN A 65 -7.15 -5.07 -12.80
C ASN A 65 -6.49 -4.17 -11.73
N GLU A 66 -7.08 -3.00 -11.50
CA GLU A 66 -6.60 -2.01 -10.52
C GLU A 66 -6.55 -2.59 -9.11
N GLY A 67 -7.51 -3.45 -8.75
CA GLY A 67 -7.53 -4.11 -7.44
C GLY A 67 -6.33 -5.02 -7.20
N SER A 68 -5.86 -5.73 -8.24
CA SER A 68 -4.66 -6.57 -8.21
C SER A 68 -3.41 -5.70 -8.05
N TYR A 69 -3.38 -4.54 -8.69
CA TYR A 69 -2.32 -3.56 -8.50
C TYR A 69 -2.31 -3.00 -7.06
N LEU A 70 -3.47 -2.61 -6.51
CA LEU A 70 -3.59 -2.14 -5.13
C LEU A 70 -3.19 -3.18 -4.09
N ALA A 71 -3.59 -4.44 -4.28
CA ALA A 71 -3.15 -5.54 -3.42
C ALA A 71 -1.63 -5.77 -3.55
N HIS A 72 -1.06 -5.53 -4.73
CA HIS A 72 0.36 -5.69 -4.99
C HIS A 72 1.21 -4.62 -4.26
N THR A 73 0.79 -3.36 -4.23
CA THR A 73 1.53 -2.28 -3.54
C THR A 73 1.63 -2.53 -2.03
N GLN A 74 0.62 -3.17 -1.45
CA GLN A 74 0.61 -3.62 -0.05
C GLN A 74 1.44 -4.90 0.18
N GLY A 75 1.92 -5.54 -0.88
CA GLY A 75 2.68 -6.79 -0.80
C GLY A 75 4.12 -6.59 -0.33
N LYS A 76 4.66 -7.57 0.41
CA LYS A 76 6.04 -7.55 0.94
C LYS A 76 7.10 -7.35 -0.14
N LYS A 77 6.92 -7.94 -1.33
CA LYS A 77 7.86 -7.81 -2.45
C LYS A 77 7.97 -6.37 -2.93
N HIS A 78 6.84 -5.67 -3.03
CA HIS A 78 6.80 -4.26 -3.44
C HIS A 78 7.51 -3.38 -2.41
N GLN A 79 7.18 -3.58 -1.12
CA GLN A 79 7.81 -2.86 0.00
C GLN A 79 9.33 -3.10 0.08
N ALA A 80 9.77 -4.34 -0.13
CA ALA A 80 11.20 -4.65 -0.18
C ALA A 80 11.91 -3.97 -1.37
N ASN A 81 11.24 -3.84 -2.53
CA ASN A 81 11.78 -3.11 -3.67
C ASN A 81 11.91 -1.62 -3.41
N LEU A 82 10.94 -1.00 -2.72
CA LEU A 82 11.01 0.40 -2.29
C LEU A 82 12.22 0.61 -1.38
N ALA A 83 12.40 -0.24 -0.37
CA ALA A 83 13.54 -0.16 0.54
C ALA A 83 14.88 -0.31 -0.19
N ARG A 84 14.97 -1.25 -1.16
CA ARG A 84 16.18 -1.42 -1.99
C ARG A 84 16.46 -0.21 -2.86
N ARG A 85 15.43 0.42 -3.43
CA ARG A 85 15.58 1.64 -4.23
C ARG A 85 16.04 2.81 -3.38
N ALA A 86 15.39 3.06 -2.23
CA ALA A 86 15.78 4.09 -1.29
C ALA A 86 17.23 3.92 -0.82
N ALA A 87 17.65 2.67 -0.54
CA ALA A 87 19.04 2.37 -0.17
C ALA A 87 20.04 2.60 -1.32
N LYS A 88 19.62 2.43 -2.58
CA LYS A 88 20.46 2.76 -3.74
C LYS A 88 20.55 4.26 -3.95
N GLU A 89 19.44 4.97 -3.87
CA GLU A 89 19.39 6.44 -3.99
C GLU A 89 20.19 7.13 -2.89
N ALA A 90 20.15 6.62 -1.65
CA ALA A 90 20.97 7.13 -0.55
C ALA A 90 22.49 6.89 -0.73
N LYS A 91 22.88 5.89 -1.55
CA LYS A 91 24.29 5.65 -1.90
C LYS A 91 24.75 6.51 -3.07
N ASP A 92 23.85 6.76 -4.02
CA ASP A 92 24.12 7.54 -5.24
C ASP A 92 24.01 9.05 -4.99
N SER A 93 23.23 9.46 -3.98
CA SER A 93 23.14 10.86 -3.58
C SER A 93 24.54 11.38 -3.25
N PRO A 94 25.01 12.46 -3.91
CA PRO A 94 26.30 13.03 -3.60
C PRO A 94 26.30 13.35 -2.11
N GLN A 95 27.22 12.73 -1.37
CA GLN A 95 27.44 13.05 0.03
C GLN A 95 27.81 14.53 0.08
N LEU A 96 26.81 15.37 0.32
CA LEU A 96 27.05 16.74 0.72
C LEU A 96 28.01 16.64 1.88
N PRO A 97 29.19 17.31 1.83
CA PRO A 97 30.17 17.23 2.89
C PRO A 97 29.43 17.49 4.20
N ALA A 98 29.47 16.50 5.10
CA ALA A 98 28.70 16.55 6.33
C ALA A 98 28.93 17.92 6.99
N PRO A 99 27.85 18.63 7.42
CA PRO A 99 28.02 19.92 8.07
C PRO A 99 29.03 19.73 9.19
N SER A 100 30.09 20.54 9.16
CA SER A 100 31.20 20.43 10.08
C SER A 100 30.65 20.46 11.50
N LYS A 101 30.73 19.32 12.19
CA LYS A 101 30.32 19.24 13.60
C LYS A 101 31.13 20.30 14.34
N PRO A 102 30.50 21.23 15.09
CA PRO A 102 31.25 22.22 15.86
C PRO A 102 32.17 21.45 16.80
N ARG A 103 33.48 21.59 16.60
CA ARG A 103 34.47 21.02 17.49
C ARG A 103 34.33 21.75 18.82
N VAL A 104 33.75 21.07 19.81
CA VAL A 104 33.72 21.58 21.18
C VAL A 104 35.13 21.39 21.74
N ASP A 105 35.87 22.48 21.92
CA ASP A 105 37.20 22.42 22.51
C ASP A 105 37.11 21.88 23.94
N ILE A 106 37.73 20.71 24.14
CA ILE A 106 37.81 20.09 25.46
C ILE A 106 38.76 20.96 26.30
N LYS A 107 38.19 21.75 27.20
CA LYS A 107 38.96 22.55 28.17
C LYS A 107 39.83 21.62 29.00
N LYS A 108 41.15 21.67 28.77
CA LYS A 108 42.14 20.98 29.60
C LYS A 108 42.29 21.72 30.92
N PHE A 109 41.87 21.08 32.01
CA PHE A 109 42.16 21.55 33.37
C PHE A 109 43.56 21.09 33.77
N VAL A 110 44.41 22.02 34.20
CA VAL A 110 45.68 21.69 34.86
C VAL A 110 45.35 21.21 36.27
N LYS A 111 45.72 19.97 36.58
CA LYS A 111 45.63 19.43 37.95
C LYS A 111 46.69 20.14 38.79
N ILE A 112 46.25 21.11 39.59
CA ILE A 112 47.09 21.75 40.61
C ILE A 112 47.22 20.74 41.75
N GLY A 113 48.32 19.98 41.73
CA GLY A 113 48.75 19.16 42.86
C GLY A 113 49.47 20.02 43.91
N ARG A 114 49.32 19.61 45.18
CA ARG A 114 50.03 20.15 46.35
C ARG A 114 51.54 19.90 46.25
#